data_AF-A0AAV2PIX8-F1
#
_entry.id   AF-A0AAV2PIX8-F1
#
_cell.length_a   1.000
_cell.length_b   1.000
_cell.length_c   1.000
_cell.angle_alpha   90.00
_cell.angle_beta   90.00
_cell.angle_gamma   90.00
#
_symmetry.space_group_name_H-M   'P 1'
#
loop_
_entity.id
_entity.type
_entity.pdbx_description
1 polymer ?
#
loop_
_entity_poly.entity_id
_entity_poly.type
_entity_poly.pdbx_seq_one_letter_code
_entity_poly.pdbx_strand_id
1 'polypeptide(L)'
;HSGKAYLQDRHGEGNQEPLVDRHQDWSLQSAFENDTHTVLIIARAYDTCDSKDYVISHDTSHILWAWHPDDPVNPEHAHPRLHYHSWRRGTTKALLLDRGQE
;
A
#
# COMPACT_ATOMS: atom_id res chain seq x y z
N HIS A 1 -9.54 -10.50 16.25
CA HIS A 1 -9.43 -9.29 15.40
C HIS A 1 -10.20 -8.15 16.07
N SER A 2 -9.56 -6.99 16.27
CA SER A 2 -10.21 -5.81 16.87
C SER A 2 -11.05 -5.00 15.87
N GLY A 3 -11.01 -5.36 14.58
CA GLY A 3 -11.71 -4.66 13.49
C GLY A 3 -11.18 -3.25 13.22
N LYS A 4 -10.15 -2.81 13.95
CA LYS A 4 -9.52 -1.51 13.76
C LYS A 4 -8.61 -1.57 12.54
N ALA A 5 -8.76 -0.60 11.65
CA ALA A 5 -7.99 -0.50 10.44
C ALA A 5 -6.68 0.28 10.66
N TYR A 6 -5.65 -0.12 9.93
CA TYR A 6 -4.33 0.50 9.96
C TYR A 6 -3.84 0.69 8.53
N LEU A 7 -3.15 1.81 8.30
CA LEU A 7 -2.38 2.07 7.10
C LEU A 7 -1.05 2.67 7.55
N GLN A 8 0.04 2.22 6.97
CA GLN A 8 1.36 2.78 7.19
C GLN A 8 2.09 2.86 5.86
N ASP A 9 2.52 4.07 5.52
CA ASP A 9 3.31 4.31 4.33
C ASP A 9 4.76 3.85 4.53
N ARG A 10 5.29 3.16 3.54
CA ARG A 10 6.60 2.51 3.60
C ARG A 10 7.29 2.51 2.23
N HIS A 11 8.62 2.65 2.25
CA HIS A 11 9.47 2.63 1.07
C HIS A 11 10.43 1.43 1.08
N GLY A 12 10.50 0.72 -0.04
CA GLY A 12 11.35 -0.46 -0.21
C GLY A 12 12.67 -0.14 -0.92
N GLU A 13 13.80 -0.44 -0.27
CA GLU A 13 15.16 -0.22 -0.82
C GLU A 13 15.84 -1.52 -1.30
N GLY A 14 15.15 -2.66 -1.21
CA GLY A 14 15.69 -3.97 -1.60
C GLY A 14 14.84 -5.14 -1.12
N ASN A 15 15.40 -6.35 -1.12
CA ASN A 15 14.74 -7.58 -0.67
C ASN A 15 14.75 -7.71 0.87
N GLN A 16 14.17 -6.73 1.54
CA GLN A 16 14.07 -6.63 3.00
C GLN A 16 12.71 -6.04 3.40
N GLU A 17 12.42 -6.00 4.70
CA GLU A 17 11.22 -5.32 5.17
C GLU A 17 11.26 -3.84 4.76
N PRO A 18 10.21 -3.30 4.10
CA PRO A 18 10.15 -1.90 3.72
C PRO A 18 10.27 -0.98 4.96
N LEU A 19 11.04 0.09 4.82
CA LEU A 19 11.26 1.06 5.88
C LEU A 19 10.01 1.93 6.03
N VAL A 20 9.67 2.32 7.25
CA VAL A 20 8.59 3.31 7.48
C VAL A 20 8.99 4.61 6.82
N ASP A 21 8.12 5.12 5.96
CA ASP A 21 8.39 6.35 5.24
C ASP A 21 8.34 7.55 6.20
N ARG A 22 9.26 8.50 6.00
CA ARG A 22 9.29 9.74 6.76
C ARG A 22 8.07 10.60 6.46
N HIS A 23 7.59 10.57 5.23
CA HIS A 23 6.36 11.23 4.83
C HIS A 23 5.25 10.17 4.74
N GLN A 24 4.05 10.49 5.19
CA GLN A 24 2.92 9.57 5.16
C GLN A 24 1.92 10.14 4.15
N ASP A 25 2.15 9.82 2.88
CA ASP A 25 1.47 10.49 1.77
C ASP A 25 0.17 9.80 1.35
N TRP A 26 -0.05 8.59 1.86
CA TRP A 26 -1.31 7.86 1.72
C TRP A 26 -2.24 8.12 2.90
N SER A 27 -3.52 8.29 2.59
CA SER A 27 -4.59 8.46 3.57
C SER A 27 -5.55 7.29 3.51
N LEU A 28 -5.87 6.71 4.68
CA LEU A 28 -6.90 5.69 4.81
C LEU A 28 -8.27 6.36 4.87
N GLN A 29 -9.10 6.13 3.87
CA GLN A 29 -10.46 6.67 3.78
C GLN A 29 -11.45 5.76 4.52
N SER A 30 -11.34 4.46 4.28
CA SER A 30 -12.10 3.45 5.01
C SER A 30 -11.46 2.08 4.86
N ALA A 31 -11.87 1.15 5.71
CA ALA A 31 -11.47 -0.24 5.61
C ALA A 31 -12.50 -1.14 6.26
N PHE A 32 -12.59 -2.36 5.75
CA PHE A 32 -13.36 -3.41 6.38
C PHE A 32 -12.75 -4.77 6.04
N GLU A 33 -13.03 -5.74 6.90
CA GLU A 33 -12.63 -7.12 6.72
C GLU A 33 -13.84 -8.01 6.99
N ASN A 34 -13.96 -9.06 6.20
CA ASN A 34 -14.87 -10.17 6.46
C ASN A 34 -14.11 -11.50 6.31
N ASP A 35 -14.81 -12.62 6.48
CA ASP A 35 -14.24 -13.97 6.45
C ASP A 35 -13.46 -14.32 5.16
N THR A 36 -13.62 -13.54 4.10
CA THR A 36 -13.04 -13.83 2.78
C THR A 36 -12.10 -12.75 2.25
N HIS A 37 -12.29 -11.49 2.64
CA HIS A 37 -11.54 -10.37 2.06
C HIS A 37 -11.34 -9.24 3.08
N THR A 38 -10.17 -8.61 2.98
CA THR A 38 -9.86 -7.31 3.57
C THR A 38 -9.88 -6.27 2.45
N VAL A 39 -10.57 -5.16 2.66
CA VAL A 39 -10.67 -4.05 1.71
C VAL A 39 -10.18 -2.78 2.38
N LEU A 40 -9.24 -2.09 1.72
CA LEU A 40 -8.77 -0.77 2.10
C LEU A 40 -9.14 0.23 0.99
N ILE A 41 -9.78 1.32 1.35
CA ILE A 41 -10.00 2.47 0.46
C ILE A 41 -8.97 3.53 0.86
N ILE A 42 -8.06 3.84 -0.06
CA ILE A 42 -6.94 4.73 0.17
C ILE A 42 -6.93 5.87 -0.85
N ALA A 43 -6.38 7.02 -0.48
CA ALA A 43 -6.14 8.14 -1.37
C ALA A 43 -4.72 8.69 -1.20
N ARG A 44 -4.10 9.10 -2.31
CA ARG A 44 -2.76 9.70 -2.41
C ARG A 44 -2.79 10.75 -3.51
N ALA A 45 -2.03 11.82 -3.36
CA ALA A 45 -1.81 12.78 -4.44
C ALA A 45 -1.09 12.13 -5.64
N TYR A 46 -1.32 12.62 -6.86
CA TYR A 46 -0.58 12.12 -8.03
C TYR A 46 0.92 12.44 -7.96
N ASP A 47 1.25 13.61 -7.41
CA ASP A 47 2.60 14.04 -7.07
C ASP A 47 2.58 14.48 -5.60
N THR A 48 3.39 13.82 -4.77
CA THR A 48 3.51 14.08 -3.33
C THR A 48 4.62 15.07 -3.03
N CYS A 49 5.40 15.46 -4.05
CA CYS A 49 6.63 16.24 -3.92
C CYS A 49 7.71 15.58 -3.04
N ASP A 50 7.58 14.29 -2.71
CA ASP A 50 8.65 13.50 -2.10
C ASP A 50 9.50 12.83 -3.20
N SER A 51 10.81 13.06 -3.14
CA SER A 51 11.79 12.48 -4.06
C SER A 51 11.87 10.94 -4.05
N LYS A 52 11.40 10.29 -2.99
CA LYS A 52 11.36 8.81 -2.87
C LYS A 52 10.11 8.18 -3.46
N ASP A 53 9.15 9.02 -3.82
CA ASP A 53 7.83 8.63 -4.23
C ASP A 53 7.68 8.56 -5.74
N TYR A 54 6.84 7.62 -6.20
CA TYR A 54 6.53 7.51 -7.62
C TYR A 54 5.48 8.56 -8.03
N VAL A 55 5.85 9.46 -8.94
CA VAL A 55 4.91 10.41 -9.55
C VAL A 55 4.00 9.67 -10.52
N ILE A 56 2.70 9.70 -10.25
CA ILE A 56 1.68 9.12 -11.13
C ILE A 56 1.49 10.07 -12.32
N SER A 57 2.05 9.69 -13.47
CA SER A 57 1.94 10.42 -14.73
C SER A 57 0.92 9.78 -15.68
N HIS A 58 0.85 10.30 -16.91
CA HIS A 58 0.06 9.72 -18.00
C HIS A 58 0.66 8.41 -18.56
N ASP A 59 1.86 8.03 -18.11
CA ASP A 59 2.52 6.81 -18.57
C ASP A 59 1.95 5.55 -17.90
N THR A 60 2.36 4.41 -18.43
CA THR A 60 2.01 3.12 -17.85
C THR A 60 2.70 2.94 -16.50
N SER A 61 1.90 2.82 -15.43
CA SER A 61 2.39 2.55 -14.09
C SER A 61 2.54 1.05 -13.86
N HIS A 62 3.62 0.66 -13.21
CA HIS A 62 3.84 -0.71 -12.76
C HIS A 62 3.39 -0.83 -11.30
N ILE A 63 2.34 -1.61 -11.06
CA ILE A 63 1.75 -1.80 -9.75
C ILE A 63 2.24 -3.13 -9.19
N LEU A 64 2.77 -3.10 -7.98
CA LEU A 64 3.18 -4.28 -7.22
C LEU A 64 2.17 -4.51 -6.09
N TRP A 65 1.89 -5.76 -5.78
CA TRP A 65 1.04 -6.12 -4.65
C TRP A 65 1.55 -7.37 -3.95
N ALA A 66 1.26 -7.45 -2.65
CA ALA A 66 1.57 -8.59 -1.81
C ALA A 66 0.62 -8.64 -0.61
N TRP A 67 0.36 -9.84 -0.07
CA TRP A 67 -0.51 -10.00 1.09
C TRP A 67 -0.13 -11.22 1.94
N HIS A 68 -0.66 -11.27 3.16
CA HIS A 68 -0.48 -12.37 4.11
C HIS A 68 -1.83 -12.65 4.82
N PRO A 69 -2.15 -13.90 5.20
CA PRO A 69 -3.42 -14.23 5.86
C PRO A 69 -3.46 -13.81 7.33
N ASP A 70 -2.30 -13.64 7.97
CA ASP A 70 -2.20 -13.21 9.36
C ASP A 70 -1.95 -11.69 9.44
N ASP A 71 -2.61 -11.05 10.42
CA ASP A 71 -2.41 -9.65 10.79
C ASP A 71 -0.93 -9.36 11.11
N PRO A 72 -0.43 -8.13 10.89
CA PRO A 72 0.89 -7.72 11.35
C PRO A 72 1.08 -7.95 12.85
N VAL A 73 2.30 -8.27 13.27
CA VAL A 73 2.62 -8.44 14.69
C VAL A 73 2.68 -7.07 15.36
N ASN A 74 1.88 -6.89 16.41
CA ASN A 74 1.70 -5.62 17.14
C ASN A 74 1.28 -4.46 16.21
N PRO A 75 0.09 -4.53 15.59
CA PRO A 75 -0.33 -3.58 14.55
C PRO A 75 -0.48 -2.13 15.08
N GLU A 76 -0.60 -1.94 16.39
CA GLU A 76 -0.66 -0.63 17.04
C GLU A 76 0.71 0.01 17.29
N HIS A 77 1.80 -0.75 17.15
CA HIS A 77 3.15 -0.23 17.34
C HIS A 77 3.54 0.68 16.17
N ALA A 78 4.39 1.68 16.41
CA ALA A 78 4.88 2.58 15.35
C ALA A 78 5.66 1.84 14.24
N HIS A 79 6.20 0.68 14.57
CA HIS A 79 6.88 -0.23 13.64
C HIS A 79 6.30 -1.64 13.85
N PRO A 80 5.14 -1.96 13.25
CA PRO A 80 4.61 -3.31 13.28
C PRO A 80 5.51 -4.20 12.42
N ARG A 81 5.70 -5.46 12.83
CA ARG A 81 6.48 -6.42 12.04
C ARG A 81 5.58 -7.09 11.00
N LEU A 82 5.99 -7.01 9.74
CA LEU A 82 5.25 -7.57 8.62
C LEU A 82 5.67 -9.03 8.37
N HIS A 83 4.71 -9.87 8.02
CA HIS A 83 5.00 -11.23 7.58
C HIS A 83 5.54 -11.22 6.14
N TYR A 84 6.49 -12.10 5.84
CA TYR A 84 6.95 -12.27 4.47
C TYR A 84 5.85 -12.90 3.61
N HIS A 85 5.43 -12.19 2.58
CA HIS A 85 4.32 -12.57 1.70
C HIS A 85 4.56 -13.85 0.86
N SER A 86 5.80 -14.34 0.79
CA SER A 86 6.15 -15.54 0.00
C SER A 86 5.62 -15.44 -1.44
N TRP A 87 4.90 -16.47 -1.93
CA TRP A 87 4.30 -16.53 -3.25
C TRP A 87 3.04 -15.65 -3.42
N ARG A 88 2.47 -15.10 -2.35
CA ARG A 88 1.25 -14.26 -2.36
C ARG A 88 1.59 -12.83 -2.75
N ARG A 89 2.12 -12.67 -3.96
CA ARG A 89 2.58 -11.42 -4.54
C ARG A 89 2.36 -11.42 -6.04
N GLY A 90 2.34 -10.23 -6.63
CA GLY A 90 2.25 -10.10 -8.07
C GLY A 90 2.54 -8.70 -8.55
N THR A 91 2.49 -8.55 -9.86
CA THR A 91 2.73 -7.28 -10.55
C THR A 91 1.68 -7.12 -11.64
N THR A 92 1.22 -5.90 -11.90
CA THR A 92 0.40 -5.57 -13.05
C THR A 92 0.81 -4.23 -13.63
N LYS A 93 0.36 -3.93 -14.85
CA LYS A 93 0.56 -2.63 -15.49
C LYS A 93 -0.79 -1.98 -15.73
N ALA A 94 -0.90 -0.69 -15.43
CA ALA A 94 -2.15 0.06 -15.61
C ALA A 94 -1.89 1.53 -15.95
N LEU A 95 -2.85 2.15 -16.63
CA LEU A 95 -2.94 3.60 -16.73
C LEU A 95 -3.75 4.10 -15.54
N LEU A 96 -3.12 4.90 -14.68
CA LEU A 96 -3.75 5.41 -13.46
C LEU A 96 -4.44 6.76 -13.63
N LEU A 97 -4.11 7.49 -14.70
CA LEU A 97 -4.71 8.77 -15.05
C LEU A 97 -5.65 8.66 -16.26
N ASP A 98 -6.20 7.47 -16.53
CA ASP A 98 -7.08 7.30 -17.70
C ASP A 98 -8.30 8.22 -17.55
N ARG A 99 -8.29 9.29 -18.35
CA ARG A 99 -9.45 10.15 -18.52
C ARG A 99 -10.34 9.35 -19.44
N GLY A 100 -11.32 8.64 -18.87
CA GLY A 100 -12.34 7.96 -19.65
C GLY A 100 -12.76 8.85 -20.81
N GLN A 101 -12.73 8.31 -22.02
CA GLN A 101 -13.00 9.05 -23.26
C GLN A 101 -14.21 9.96 -23.06
N GLU A 102 -14.00 11.27 -23.20
CA GLU A 102 -15.10 12.23 -23.44
C GLU A 102 -15.80 11.93 -24.77
#